data_AF-A0A6L6VFB5-F1
#
_entry.id   AF-A0A6L6VFB5-F1
#
_cell.length_a   1.000
_cell.length_b   1.000
_cell.length_c   1.000
_cell.angle_alpha   90.00
_cell.angle_beta   90.00
_cell.angle_gamma   90.00
#
_symmetry.space_group_name_H-M   'P 1'
#
loop_
_entity.id
_entity.type
_entity.pdbx_description
1 polymer ?
#
loop_
_entity_poly.entity_id
_entity_poly.type
_entity_poly.pdbx_seq_one_letter_code
_entity_poly.pdbx_strand_id
1 'polypeptide(L)'
;MSNIVETNRRRFVLGLAAASAAAISEPAAAKAAENPKLVALADELPAIAQQYNAANLANQEMKIRWRDATPLAPDEISERGLSKPHLCDQAINEDIECSVLGGYLYREGEQYPRRIKLRQWDIWRELLESRRIMCQAQKAGSVADFLAAEEDVKRLKALYTKVKVYEAEYSKLREAAIAEGDRLSEIKLTALTAFARHVDAIIAEDDRTMEGLVIKAEALVEWSRVEKIDRALSSLNNSVDWHSSIAKSILRYAEGGNV
;
A
#
# COMPACT_ATOMS: atom_id res chain seq x y z
N MET A 1 -2.45 24.88 12.85
CA MET A 1 -1.27 24.89 13.75
C MET A 1 0.00 24.94 12.89
N SER A 2 0.28 26.10 12.29
CA SER A 2 1.46 26.32 11.45
C SER A 2 2.13 27.59 11.97
N ASN A 3 3.25 27.45 12.66
CA ASN A 3 4.13 28.56 13.11
C ASN A 3 5.42 28.11 13.81
N ILE A 4 5.62 26.80 14.05
CA ILE A 4 6.81 26.30 14.77
C ILE A 4 8.04 26.15 13.85
N VAL A 5 7.85 25.80 12.57
CA VAL A 5 8.96 25.55 11.63
C VAL A 5 9.59 26.85 11.13
N GLU A 6 8.79 27.88 10.83
CA GLU A 6 9.26 29.17 10.33
C GLU A 6 10.06 29.98 11.37
N THR A 7 9.70 29.80 12.65
CA THR A 7 10.38 30.43 13.80
C THR A 7 11.78 29.84 14.04
N ASN A 8 12.03 28.58 13.67
CA ASN A 8 13.32 27.91 13.86
C ASN A 8 14.35 28.27 12.78
N ARG A 9 13.96 28.45 11.51
CA ARG A 9 14.86 28.95 10.45
C ARG A 9 15.42 30.34 10.79
N ARG A 10 14.58 31.26 11.28
CA ARG A 10 15.01 32.64 11.63
C ARG A 10 15.88 32.70 12.89
N ARG A 11 15.61 31.87 13.91
CA ARG A 11 16.42 31.83 15.13
C ARG A 11 17.80 31.20 14.93
N PHE A 12 17.92 30.24 14.02
CA PHE A 12 19.22 29.64 13.70
C PHE A 12 20.12 30.63 12.91
N VAL A 13 19.54 31.39 11.99
CA VAL A 13 20.26 32.44 11.23
C VAL A 13 20.65 33.64 12.12
N LEU A 14 19.80 34.02 13.09
CA LEU A 14 20.11 35.10 14.04
C LEU A 14 21.10 34.67 15.14
N GLY A 15 21.10 33.40 15.54
CA GLY A 15 22.07 32.84 16.49
C GLY A 15 23.50 32.79 15.93
N LEU A 16 23.65 32.65 14.60
CA LEU A 16 24.94 32.73 13.92
C LEU A 16 25.45 34.17 13.74
N ALA A 17 24.56 35.17 13.75
CA ALA A 17 24.92 36.57 13.54
C ALA A 17 25.41 37.27 14.82
N ALA A 18 25.15 36.71 16.01
CA ALA A 18 25.46 37.37 17.29
C ALA A 18 26.82 36.99 17.91
N ALA A 19 27.59 36.05 17.33
CA ALA A 19 28.85 35.57 17.91
C ALA A 19 30.13 36.12 17.22
N SER A 20 30.01 36.95 16.18
CA SER A 20 31.17 37.45 15.41
C SER A 20 31.22 38.98 15.38
N ALA A 21 31.36 39.59 16.55
CA ALA A 21 31.71 41.01 16.69
C ALA A 21 32.95 41.17 17.56
N ALA A 22 34.06 40.56 17.17
CA ALA A 22 35.39 40.95 17.62
C ALA A 22 36.48 40.54 16.61
N ALA A 23 37.04 41.58 15.97
CA ALA A 23 38.36 41.64 15.35
C ALA A 23 38.59 40.99 13.97
N ILE A 24 39.27 41.81 13.14
CA ILE A 24 39.92 41.55 11.84
C ILE A 24 39.01 41.71 10.61
N SER A 25 39.16 42.87 9.97
CA SER A 25 38.68 43.17 8.64
C SER A 25 39.49 42.41 7.59
N GLU A 26 39.06 41.21 7.24
CA GLU A 26 39.39 40.58 5.96
C GLU A 26 38.45 41.12 4.86
N PRO A 27 38.89 41.17 3.59
CA PRO A 27 37.99 41.55 2.50
C PRO A 27 36.81 40.58 2.50
N ALA A 28 35.59 41.13 2.49
CA ALA A 28 34.37 40.33 2.45
C ALA A 28 34.40 39.44 1.21
N ALA A 29 34.83 38.19 1.39
CA ALA A 29 34.66 37.15 0.40
C ALA A 29 33.15 37.08 0.15
N ALA A 30 32.74 37.35 -1.09
CA ALA A 30 31.36 37.22 -1.50
C ALA A 30 30.89 35.83 -1.08
N LYS A 31 29.91 35.75 -0.18
CA LYS A 31 29.33 34.48 0.26
C LYS A 31 28.88 33.76 -1.02
N ALA A 32 29.50 32.62 -1.34
CA ALA A 32 29.19 31.90 -2.57
C ALA A 32 27.67 31.64 -2.60
N ALA A 33 26.99 32.18 -3.61
CA ALA A 33 25.57 31.94 -3.78
C ALA A 33 25.36 30.50 -4.24
N GLU A 34 24.45 29.79 -3.59
CA GLU A 34 24.09 28.42 -3.96
C GLU A 34 23.55 28.35 -5.40
N ASN A 35 23.55 27.15 -5.98
CA ASN A 35 22.97 26.90 -7.29
C ASN A 35 21.47 27.28 -7.30
N PRO A 36 21.05 28.30 -8.08
CA PRO A 36 19.66 28.76 -8.08
C PRO A 36 18.68 27.70 -8.58
N LYS A 37 19.14 26.73 -9.40
CA LYS A 37 18.32 25.59 -9.81
C LYS A 37 18.04 24.65 -8.64
N LEU A 38 19.05 24.36 -7.83
CA LEU A 38 18.92 23.52 -6.64
C LEU A 38 17.96 24.14 -5.62
N VAL A 39 18.05 25.47 -5.42
CA VAL A 39 17.12 26.22 -4.56
C VAL A 39 15.70 26.17 -5.11
N ALA A 40 15.51 26.39 -6.42
CA ALA A 40 14.18 26.31 -7.04
C ALA A 40 13.55 24.91 -6.91
N LEU A 41 14.33 23.84 -7.13
CA LEU A 41 13.86 22.47 -6.91
C LEU A 41 13.51 22.21 -5.44
N ALA A 42 14.27 22.78 -4.50
CA ALA A 42 13.97 22.68 -3.07
C ALA A 42 12.65 23.35 -2.70
N ASP A 43 12.35 24.52 -3.30
CA ASP A 43 11.10 25.25 -3.06
C ASP A 43 9.87 24.48 -3.58
N GLU A 44 10.03 23.68 -4.65
CA GLU A 44 8.96 22.83 -5.22
C GLU A 44 8.74 21.53 -4.44
N LEU A 45 9.74 21.04 -3.71
CA LEU A 45 9.73 19.74 -3.03
C LEU A 45 8.52 19.53 -2.11
N PRO A 46 8.11 20.49 -1.23
CA PRO A 46 6.99 20.27 -0.33
C PRO A 46 5.67 20.01 -1.06
N ALA A 47 5.44 20.70 -2.18
CA ALA A 47 4.21 20.55 -2.96
C ALA A 47 4.13 19.16 -3.60
N ILE A 48 5.25 18.66 -4.15
CA ILE A 48 5.33 17.33 -4.78
C ILE A 48 5.20 16.22 -3.73
N ALA A 49 5.87 16.35 -2.58
CA ALA A 49 5.73 15.43 -1.46
C ALA A 49 4.27 15.39 -0.95
N GLN A 50 3.61 16.55 -0.87
CA GLN A 50 2.19 16.63 -0.47
C GLN A 50 1.27 15.91 -1.48
N GLN A 51 1.52 16.03 -2.78
CA GLN A 51 0.73 15.34 -3.81
C GLN A 51 0.82 13.82 -3.67
N TYR A 52 2.03 13.26 -3.48
CA TYR A 52 2.21 11.83 -3.22
C TYR A 52 1.49 11.41 -1.93
N ASN A 53 1.67 12.15 -0.83
CA ASN A 53 1.06 11.81 0.45
C ASN A 53 -0.48 11.82 0.36
N ALA A 54 -1.08 12.79 -0.33
CA ALA A 54 -2.52 12.85 -0.56
C ALA A 54 -3.01 11.66 -1.40
N ALA A 55 -2.29 11.31 -2.46
CA ALA A 55 -2.64 10.15 -3.30
C ALA A 55 -2.51 8.82 -2.54
N ASN A 56 -1.47 8.68 -1.71
CA ASN A 56 -1.30 7.49 -0.88
C ASN A 56 -2.40 7.37 0.18
N LEU A 57 -2.74 8.47 0.86
CA LEU A 57 -3.81 8.50 1.85
C LEU A 57 -5.16 8.11 1.21
N ALA A 58 -5.51 8.70 0.07
CA ALA A 58 -6.74 8.36 -0.65
C ALA A 58 -6.80 6.87 -1.02
N ASN A 59 -5.68 6.30 -1.46
CA ASN A 59 -5.59 4.87 -1.76
C ASN A 59 -5.73 3.99 -0.50
N GLN A 60 -5.15 4.40 0.63
CA GLN A 60 -5.29 3.69 1.91
C GLN A 60 -6.74 3.74 2.44
N GLU A 61 -7.35 4.92 2.43
CA GLU A 61 -8.74 5.12 2.85
C GLU A 61 -9.70 4.28 2.00
N MET A 62 -9.49 4.24 0.69
CA MET A 62 -10.24 3.38 -0.22
C MET A 62 -10.10 1.89 0.15
N LYS A 63 -8.86 1.42 0.39
CA LYS A 63 -8.62 0.02 0.80
C LYS A 63 -9.32 -0.34 2.10
N ILE A 64 -9.27 0.55 3.09
CA ILE A 64 -9.95 0.36 4.38
C ILE A 64 -11.46 0.30 4.16
N ARG A 65 -12.03 1.26 3.42
CA ARG A 65 -13.47 1.31 3.14
C ARG A 65 -13.96 0.04 2.44
N TRP A 66 -13.25 -0.44 1.42
CA TRP A 66 -13.64 -1.66 0.71
C TRP A 66 -13.44 -2.92 1.53
N ARG A 67 -12.40 -2.95 2.39
CA ARG A 67 -12.24 -4.03 3.36
C ARG A 67 -13.43 -4.11 4.31
N ASP A 68 -13.82 -2.98 4.88
CA ASP A 68 -14.91 -2.91 5.86
C ASP A 68 -16.29 -3.15 5.20
N ALA A 69 -16.43 -2.83 3.90
CA ALA A 69 -17.62 -3.13 3.11
C ALA A 69 -17.67 -4.57 2.55
N THR A 70 -16.59 -5.35 2.69
CA THR A 70 -16.58 -6.72 2.16
C THR A 70 -17.51 -7.61 3.01
N PRO A 71 -18.50 -8.29 2.42
CA PRO A 71 -19.36 -9.19 3.16
C PRO A 71 -18.57 -10.39 3.67
N LEU A 72 -18.87 -10.83 4.89
CA LEU A 72 -18.34 -12.08 5.43
C LEU A 72 -19.10 -13.26 4.83
N ALA A 73 -18.38 -14.35 4.56
CA ALA A 73 -18.95 -15.60 4.11
C ALA A 73 -19.94 -16.16 5.17
N PRO A 74 -21.08 -16.72 4.77
CA PRO A 74 -21.94 -17.43 5.72
C PRO A 74 -21.20 -18.54 6.48
N ASP A 75 -21.60 -18.77 7.74
CA ASP A 75 -21.00 -19.80 8.59
C ASP A 75 -21.20 -21.21 8.03
N GLU A 76 -22.25 -21.43 7.26
CA GLU A 76 -22.57 -22.73 6.67
C GLU A 76 -21.66 -23.10 5.49
N ILE A 77 -20.87 -22.14 4.99
CA ILE A 77 -20.01 -22.31 3.82
C ILE A 77 -18.54 -22.09 4.17
N SER A 78 -18.28 -21.72 5.42
CA SER A 78 -16.97 -21.33 5.92
C SER A 78 -16.59 -22.08 7.20
N GLU A 79 -15.32 -22.47 7.30
CA GLU A 79 -14.76 -23.11 8.48
C GLU A 79 -13.71 -22.22 9.13
N ARG A 80 -13.57 -22.35 10.45
CA ARG A 80 -12.55 -21.61 11.20
C ARG A 80 -11.15 -22.00 10.71
N GLY A 81 -10.32 -20.99 10.45
CA GLY A 81 -8.91 -21.20 10.10
C GLY A 81 -8.13 -21.84 11.25
N LEU A 82 -7.23 -22.76 10.92
CA LEU A 82 -6.41 -23.48 11.90
C LEU A 82 -5.00 -22.88 12.07
N SER A 83 -4.56 -22.03 11.13
CA SER A 83 -3.19 -21.58 11.05
C SER A 83 -3.07 -20.27 10.28
N LYS A 84 -1.91 -19.62 10.38
CA LYS A 84 -1.60 -18.46 9.54
C LYS A 84 -1.58 -18.88 8.06
N PRO A 85 -2.19 -18.08 7.16
CA PRO A 85 -2.22 -18.37 5.73
C PRO A 85 -0.85 -18.61 5.08
N HIS A 86 0.20 -17.91 5.52
CA HIS A 86 1.54 -18.03 4.94
C HIS A 86 2.41 -19.13 5.55
N LEU A 87 1.92 -19.85 6.57
CA LEU A 87 2.69 -20.88 7.30
C LEU A 87 2.14 -22.30 7.10
N CYS A 88 1.12 -22.47 6.28
CA CYS A 88 0.46 -23.76 6.12
C CYS A 88 0.42 -24.13 4.64
N ASP A 89 0.97 -25.29 4.30
CA ASP A 89 0.96 -25.81 2.92
C ASP A 89 -0.48 -26.00 2.38
N GLN A 90 -1.46 -26.14 3.28
CA GLN A 90 -2.88 -26.20 2.92
C GLN A 90 -3.42 -24.88 2.36
N ALA A 91 -2.78 -23.75 2.64
CA ALA A 91 -3.24 -22.42 2.20
C ALA A 91 -3.07 -22.19 0.69
N ILE A 92 -2.28 -23.02 0.02
CA ILE A 92 -2.07 -22.92 -1.43
C ILE A 92 -3.32 -23.41 -2.19
N ASN A 93 -4.11 -24.31 -1.59
CA ASN A 93 -5.25 -24.96 -2.25
C ASN A 93 -6.61 -24.64 -1.62
N GLU A 94 -6.66 -23.85 -0.55
CA GLU A 94 -7.90 -23.52 0.15
C GLU A 94 -8.25 -22.04 -0.01
N ASP A 95 -9.53 -21.76 -0.24
CA ASP A 95 -10.01 -20.39 -0.40
C ASP A 95 -10.12 -19.71 0.94
N ILE A 96 -9.16 -18.84 1.24
CA ILE A 96 -9.17 -18.07 2.48
C ILE A 96 -10.07 -16.85 2.30
N GLU A 97 -10.89 -16.57 3.31
CA GLU A 97 -11.75 -15.39 3.36
C GLU A 97 -10.90 -14.12 3.27
N CYS A 98 -11.08 -13.39 2.18
CA CYS A 98 -10.30 -12.19 1.85
C CYS A 98 -11.23 -11.00 1.57
N SER A 99 -10.67 -9.80 1.70
CA SER A 99 -11.37 -8.59 1.25
C SER A 99 -11.50 -8.58 -0.28
N VAL A 100 -12.43 -7.80 -0.81
CA VAL A 100 -12.63 -7.66 -2.26
C VAL A 100 -11.38 -7.19 -3.02
N LEU A 101 -10.47 -6.47 -2.36
CA LEU A 101 -9.17 -6.02 -2.88
C LEU A 101 -7.99 -6.90 -2.45
N GLY A 102 -8.27 -8.05 -1.82
CA GLY A 102 -7.28 -8.93 -1.23
C GLY A 102 -6.97 -8.63 0.24
N GLY A 103 -6.09 -9.43 0.84
CA GLY A 103 -5.82 -9.38 2.28
C GLY A 103 -6.89 -10.11 3.09
N TYR A 104 -6.45 -10.73 4.19
CA TYR A 104 -7.29 -11.63 4.99
C TYR A 104 -8.30 -10.88 5.85
N LEU A 105 -9.52 -11.42 5.96
CA LEU A 105 -10.54 -10.93 6.88
C LEU A 105 -10.49 -11.73 8.18
N TYR A 106 -10.38 -11.02 9.31
CA TYR A 106 -10.38 -11.61 10.64
C TYR A 106 -11.71 -11.29 11.32
N ARG A 107 -12.42 -12.33 11.75
CA ARG A 107 -13.65 -12.19 12.51
C ARG A 107 -13.35 -11.93 13.98
N GLU A 108 -14.28 -11.28 14.65
CA GLU A 108 -14.15 -11.00 16.08
C GLU A 108 -13.99 -12.31 16.87
N GLY A 109 -12.96 -12.38 17.72
CA GLY A 109 -12.64 -13.58 18.51
C GLY A 109 -11.91 -14.70 17.75
N GLU A 110 -11.68 -14.58 16.44
CA GLU A 110 -10.96 -15.59 15.66
C GLU A 110 -9.49 -15.20 15.43
N GLN A 111 -8.59 -16.13 15.72
CA GLN A 111 -7.13 -15.91 15.56
C GLN A 111 -6.69 -15.96 14.09
N TYR A 112 -7.46 -16.64 13.24
CA TYR A 112 -7.13 -16.92 11.85
C TYR A 112 -8.34 -16.64 10.96
N PRO A 113 -8.13 -16.19 9.71
CA PRO A 113 -9.23 -16.00 8.77
C PRO A 113 -9.93 -17.34 8.49
N ARG A 114 -11.23 -17.27 8.20
CA ARG A 114 -11.97 -18.47 7.80
C ARG A 114 -11.58 -18.96 6.42
N ARG A 115 -11.90 -20.23 6.17
CA ARG A 115 -11.70 -20.93 4.90
C ARG A 115 -13.07 -21.18 4.27
N ILE A 116 -13.29 -20.73 3.06
CA ILE A 116 -14.49 -21.02 2.26
C ILE A 116 -14.35 -22.45 1.75
N LYS A 117 -15.20 -23.35 2.24
CA LYS A 117 -15.16 -24.78 1.90
C LYS A 117 -16.10 -25.18 0.77
N LEU A 118 -17.20 -24.44 0.64
CA LEU A 118 -18.26 -24.77 -0.30
C LEU A 118 -18.48 -23.60 -1.24
N ARG A 119 -18.12 -23.81 -2.51
CA ARG A 119 -18.46 -22.89 -3.60
C ARG A 119 -19.77 -23.28 -4.25
N GLN A 120 -20.31 -22.40 -5.09
CA GLN A 120 -21.52 -22.68 -5.84
C GLN A 120 -21.40 -23.95 -6.69
N TRP A 121 -20.23 -24.18 -7.29
CA TRP A 121 -19.96 -25.36 -8.12
C TRP A 121 -19.98 -26.68 -7.31
N ASP A 122 -19.40 -26.69 -6.11
CA ASP A 122 -19.37 -27.88 -5.26
C ASP A 122 -20.77 -28.32 -4.86
N ILE A 123 -21.58 -27.36 -4.41
CA ILE A 123 -22.98 -27.62 -4.04
C ILE A 123 -23.80 -28.06 -5.24
N TRP A 124 -23.58 -27.46 -6.41
CA TRP A 124 -24.27 -27.86 -7.64
C TRP A 124 -23.94 -29.32 -8.01
N ARG A 125 -22.67 -29.72 -7.90
CA ARG A 125 -22.23 -31.10 -8.14
C ARG A 125 -22.91 -32.07 -7.17
N GLU A 126 -22.88 -31.77 -5.87
CA GLU A 126 -23.55 -32.59 -4.85
C GLU A 126 -25.05 -32.68 -5.10
N LEU A 127 -25.70 -31.58 -5.49
CA LEU A 127 -27.13 -31.56 -5.80
C LEU A 127 -27.47 -32.49 -6.97
N LEU A 128 -26.62 -32.58 -7.99
CA LEU A 128 -26.80 -33.52 -9.09
C LEU A 128 -26.64 -34.97 -8.63
N GLU A 129 -25.67 -35.23 -7.76
CA GLU A 129 -25.43 -36.56 -7.19
C GLU A 129 -26.60 -37.04 -6.34
N SER A 130 -27.08 -36.22 -5.39
CA SER A 130 -28.25 -36.55 -4.56
C SER A 130 -29.50 -36.80 -5.41
N ARG A 131 -29.70 -36.06 -6.50
CA ARG A 131 -30.81 -36.32 -7.44
C ARG A 131 -30.66 -37.67 -8.15
N ARG A 132 -29.43 -38.08 -8.51
CA ARG A 132 -29.18 -39.39 -9.11
C ARG A 132 -29.48 -40.52 -8.13
N ILE A 133 -29.02 -40.38 -6.88
CA ILE A 133 -29.29 -41.33 -5.80
C ILE A 133 -30.80 -41.45 -5.58
N MET A 134 -31.52 -40.33 -5.48
CA MET A 134 -32.98 -40.31 -5.33
C MET A 134 -33.68 -41.08 -6.46
N CYS A 135 -33.29 -40.84 -7.72
CA CYS A 135 -33.83 -41.57 -8.88
C CYS A 135 -33.49 -43.08 -8.85
N GLN A 136 -32.30 -43.46 -8.38
CA GLN A 136 -31.89 -44.86 -8.25
C GLN A 136 -32.67 -45.57 -7.13
N ALA A 137 -32.80 -44.92 -5.96
CA ALA A 137 -33.58 -45.41 -4.83
C ALA A 137 -35.04 -45.63 -5.21
N GLN A 138 -35.63 -44.70 -5.97
CA GLN A 138 -37.00 -44.84 -6.50
C GLN A 138 -37.14 -46.07 -7.41
N LYS A 139 -36.18 -46.31 -8.31
CA LYS A 139 -36.19 -47.50 -9.19
C LYS A 139 -35.99 -48.81 -8.41
N ALA A 140 -35.18 -48.78 -7.35
CA ALA A 140 -34.91 -49.93 -6.50
C ALA A 140 -36.02 -50.19 -5.46
N GLY A 141 -36.98 -49.27 -5.30
CA GLY A 141 -38.01 -49.36 -4.26
C GLY A 141 -37.49 -49.10 -2.84
N SER A 142 -36.29 -48.53 -2.68
CA SER A 142 -35.71 -48.20 -1.37
C SER A 142 -36.29 -46.89 -0.85
N VAL A 143 -37.22 -46.98 0.10
CA VAL A 143 -37.87 -45.80 0.71
C VAL A 143 -36.89 -45.01 1.59
N ALA A 144 -36.02 -45.70 2.34
CA ALA A 144 -35.07 -45.06 3.24
C ALA A 144 -34.06 -44.18 2.47
N ASP A 145 -33.45 -44.72 1.42
CA ASP A 145 -32.48 -43.99 0.59
C ASP A 145 -33.14 -42.83 -0.16
N PHE A 146 -34.40 -43.01 -0.58
CA PHE A 146 -35.15 -41.95 -1.23
C PHE A 146 -35.38 -40.76 -0.29
N LEU A 147 -35.84 -41.01 0.94
CA LEU A 147 -36.10 -39.95 1.92
C LEU A 147 -34.82 -39.23 2.33
N ALA A 148 -33.72 -39.97 2.55
CA ALA A 148 -32.42 -39.38 2.84
C ALA A 148 -31.93 -38.47 1.69
N ALA A 149 -32.02 -38.94 0.45
CA ALA A 149 -31.64 -38.15 -0.71
C ALA A 149 -32.57 -36.94 -0.93
N GLU A 150 -33.86 -37.04 -0.61
CA GLU A 150 -34.80 -35.93 -0.68
C GLU A 150 -34.45 -34.83 0.34
N GLU A 151 -34.09 -35.23 1.57
CA GLU A 151 -33.64 -34.32 2.62
C GLU A 151 -32.34 -33.60 2.21
N ASP A 152 -31.38 -34.34 1.66
CA ASP A 152 -30.15 -33.75 1.14
C ASP A 152 -30.41 -32.75 0.01
N VAL A 153 -31.31 -33.06 -0.92
CA VAL A 153 -31.69 -32.12 -1.99
C VAL A 153 -32.31 -30.85 -1.41
N LYS A 154 -33.12 -30.94 -0.34
CA LYS A 154 -33.70 -29.77 0.34
C LYS A 154 -32.60 -28.94 1.01
N ARG A 155 -31.70 -29.59 1.77
CA ARG A 155 -30.55 -28.95 2.43
C ARG A 155 -29.63 -28.25 1.43
N LEU A 156 -29.23 -28.94 0.36
CA LEU A 156 -28.34 -28.41 -0.67
C LEU A 156 -28.97 -27.26 -1.45
N LYS A 157 -30.29 -27.29 -1.72
CA LYS A 157 -31.00 -26.13 -2.32
C LYS A 157 -30.98 -24.89 -1.43
N ALA A 158 -31.17 -25.06 -0.12
CA ALA A 158 -31.10 -23.96 0.83
C ALA A 158 -29.68 -23.38 0.86
N LEU A 159 -28.66 -24.24 0.93
CA LEU A 159 -27.26 -23.82 0.94
C LEU A 159 -26.84 -23.16 -0.38
N TYR A 160 -27.27 -23.70 -1.52
CA TYR A 160 -27.03 -23.13 -2.84
C TYR A 160 -27.55 -21.70 -2.95
N THR A 161 -28.75 -21.43 -2.42
CA THR A 161 -29.31 -20.08 -2.38
C THR A 161 -28.41 -19.12 -1.59
N LYS A 162 -27.94 -19.53 -0.41
CA LYS A 162 -27.03 -18.71 0.43
C LYS A 162 -25.72 -18.40 -0.28
N VAL A 163 -25.06 -19.42 -0.83
CA VAL A 163 -23.79 -19.25 -1.58
C VAL A 163 -23.98 -18.35 -2.78
N LYS A 164 -25.03 -18.57 -3.56
CA LYS A 164 -25.30 -17.77 -4.76
C LYS A 164 -25.50 -16.28 -4.43
N VAL A 165 -26.21 -15.97 -3.35
CA VAL A 165 -26.40 -14.58 -2.91
C VAL A 165 -25.07 -13.96 -2.48
N TYR A 166 -24.30 -14.67 -1.65
CA TYR A 166 -22.99 -14.21 -1.19
C TYR A 166 -22.00 -14.00 -2.34
N GLU A 167 -21.83 -14.98 -3.24
CA GLU A 167 -20.91 -14.87 -4.38
C GLU A 167 -21.31 -13.75 -5.34
N ALA A 168 -22.61 -13.54 -5.56
CA ALA A 168 -23.10 -12.44 -6.41
C ALA A 168 -22.81 -11.06 -5.78
N GLU A 169 -23.06 -10.91 -4.48
CA GLU A 169 -22.76 -9.68 -3.75
C GLU A 169 -21.25 -9.40 -3.74
N TYR A 170 -20.45 -10.40 -3.39
CA TYR A 170 -18.99 -10.31 -3.37
C TYR A 170 -18.42 -9.95 -4.74
N SER A 171 -18.90 -10.61 -5.82
CA SER A 171 -18.44 -10.33 -7.19
C SER A 171 -18.76 -8.89 -7.61
N LYS A 172 -19.98 -8.43 -7.33
CA LYS A 172 -20.40 -7.07 -7.66
C LYS A 172 -19.57 -6.02 -6.93
N LEU A 173 -19.32 -6.21 -5.63
CA LEU A 173 -18.48 -5.31 -4.85
C LEU A 173 -17.02 -5.35 -5.33
N ARG A 174 -16.52 -6.53 -5.69
CA ARG A 174 -15.17 -6.70 -6.21
C ARG A 174 -14.95 -5.97 -7.53
N GLU A 175 -15.90 -6.04 -8.46
CA GLU A 175 -15.80 -5.29 -9.72
C GLU A 175 -15.73 -3.78 -9.48
N ALA A 176 -16.60 -3.25 -8.60
CA ALA A 176 -16.59 -1.84 -8.24
C ALA A 176 -15.30 -1.43 -7.52
N ALA A 177 -14.81 -2.26 -6.60
CA ALA A 177 -13.60 -2.02 -5.85
C ALA A 177 -12.36 -2.03 -6.74
N ILE A 178 -12.25 -2.99 -7.68
CA ILE A 178 -11.13 -3.06 -8.63
C ILE A 178 -11.12 -1.81 -9.52
N ALA A 179 -12.26 -1.42 -10.08
CA ALA A 179 -12.33 -0.24 -10.95
C ALA A 179 -11.87 1.05 -10.24
N GLU A 180 -12.28 1.23 -8.98
CA GLU A 180 -11.81 2.37 -8.18
C GLU A 180 -10.35 2.23 -7.75
N GLY A 181 -9.95 1.01 -7.38
CA GLY A 181 -8.59 0.66 -6.97
C GLY A 181 -7.58 0.94 -8.06
N ASP A 182 -7.87 0.53 -9.29
CA ASP A 182 -7.03 0.76 -10.46
C ASP A 182 -6.82 2.26 -10.70
N ARG A 183 -7.92 3.03 -10.67
CA ARG A 183 -7.88 4.50 -10.83
C ARG A 183 -7.01 5.19 -9.77
N LEU A 184 -7.19 4.83 -8.49
CA LEU A 184 -6.41 5.46 -7.41
C LEU A 184 -4.96 4.96 -7.37
N SER A 185 -4.72 3.71 -7.74
CA SER A 185 -3.39 3.14 -7.87
C SER A 185 -2.59 3.85 -8.96
N GLU A 186 -3.21 4.15 -10.11
CA GLU A 186 -2.60 4.93 -11.17
C GLU A 186 -2.21 6.33 -10.70
N ILE A 187 -3.14 7.07 -10.06
CA ILE A 187 -2.87 8.41 -9.51
C ILE A 187 -1.70 8.37 -8.51
N LYS A 188 -1.70 7.38 -7.60
CA LYS A 188 -0.61 7.18 -6.64
C LYS A 188 0.70 6.89 -7.34
N LEU A 189 0.71 6.02 -8.35
CA LEU A 189 1.93 5.65 -9.08
C LEU A 189 2.50 6.84 -9.86
N THR A 190 1.65 7.65 -10.49
CA THR A 190 2.07 8.89 -11.15
C THR A 190 2.70 9.86 -10.16
N ALA A 191 2.07 10.07 -9.00
CA ALA A 191 2.60 10.97 -7.96
C ALA A 191 3.92 10.44 -7.36
N LEU A 192 4.02 9.12 -7.12
CA LEU A 192 5.26 8.46 -6.67
C LEU A 192 6.39 8.66 -7.68
N THR A 193 6.10 8.47 -8.97
CA THR A 193 7.09 8.62 -10.05
C THR A 193 7.54 10.08 -10.17
N ALA A 194 6.61 11.03 -10.08
CA ALA A 194 6.94 12.45 -10.09
C ALA A 194 7.81 12.82 -8.87
N PHE A 195 7.49 12.31 -7.68
CA PHE A 195 8.28 12.55 -6.48
C PHE A 195 9.68 11.94 -6.57
N ALA A 196 9.81 10.69 -7.02
CA ALA A 196 11.11 10.04 -7.23
C ALA A 196 11.98 10.82 -8.22
N ARG A 197 11.40 11.24 -9.36
CA ARG A 197 12.10 12.04 -10.37
C ARG A 197 12.53 13.41 -9.86
N HIS A 198 11.74 14.02 -8.97
CA HIS A 198 12.11 15.29 -8.36
C HIS A 198 13.28 15.16 -7.40
N VAL A 199 13.31 14.08 -6.62
CA VAL A 199 14.45 13.74 -5.76
C VAL A 199 15.68 13.45 -6.62
N ASP A 200 15.57 12.68 -7.71
CA ASP A 200 16.65 12.47 -8.69
C ASP A 200 17.23 13.81 -9.19
N ALA A 201 16.36 14.77 -9.56
CA ALA A 201 16.78 16.08 -10.02
C ALA A 201 17.54 16.88 -8.93
N ILE A 202 17.04 16.89 -7.70
CA ILE A 202 17.72 17.55 -6.56
C ILE A 202 19.11 16.94 -6.32
N ILE A 203 19.22 15.61 -6.35
CA ILE A 203 20.48 14.91 -6.08
C ILE A 203 21.50 15.07 -7.21
N ALA A 204 21.02 15.20 -8.45
CA ALA A 204 21.85 15.36 -9.65
C ALA A 204 22.41 16.78 -9.82
N GLU A 205 21.74 17.81 -9.31
CA GLU A 205 22.23 19.19 -9.38
C GLU A 205 23.49 19.39 -8.53
N ASP A 206 24.40 20.24 -9.00
CA ASP A 206 25.61 20.58 -8.25
C ASP A 206 25.26 21.40 -7.01
N ASP A 207 25.78 20.97 -5.86
CA ASP A 207 25.84 21.74 -4.62
C ASP A 207 27.15 22.53 -4.58
N ARG A 208 27.04 23.84 -4.33
CA ARG A 208 28.19 24.77 -4.24
C ARG A 208 28.55 25.10 -2.81
N THR A 209 27.60 24.98 -1.89
CA THR A 209 27.78 25.27 -0.49
C THR A 209 27.17 24.18 0.40
N MET A 210 27.45 24.27 1.71
CA MET A 210 26.79 23.42 2.71
C MET A 210 25.25 23.54 2.69
N GLU A 211 24.70 24.66 2.22
CA GLU A 211 23.25 24.81 2.04
C GLU A 211 22.71 23.83 1.00
N GLY A 212 23.40 23.67 -0.14
CA GLY A 212 23.06 22.68 -1.15
C GLY A 212 23.13 21.24 -0.63
N LEU A 213 24.11 20.92 0.20
CA LEU A 213 24.18 19.59 0.85
C LEU A 213 22.99 19.37 1.80
N VAL A 214 22.58 20.39 2.56
CA VAL A 214 21.40 20.33 3.43
C VAL A 214 20.13 20.12 2.61
N ILE A 215 19.94 20.83 1.49
CA ILE A 215 18.80 20.65 0.57
C ILE A 215 18.69 19.19 0.11
N LYS A 216 19.82 18.61 -0.35
CA LYS A 216 19.86 17.21 -0.79
C LYS A 216 19.52 16.24 0.34
N ALA A 217 19.98 16.51 1.56
CA ALA A 217 19.64 15.71 2.73
C ALA A 217 18.15 15.82 3.09
N GLU A 218 17.56 17.01 3.05
CA GLU A 218 16.13 17.24 3.29
C GLU A 218 15.26 16.45 2.28
N ALA A 219 15.65 16.44 0.99
CA ALA A 219 14.96 15.64 -0.03
C ALA A 219 14.97 14.14 0.28
N LEU A 220 16.10 13.59 0.73
CA LEU A 220 16.21 12.19 1.14
C LEU A 220 15.43 11.88 2.42
N VAL A 221 15.35 12.83 3.35
CA VAL A 221 14.51 12.71 4.54
C VAL A 221 13.03 12.63 4.15
N GLU A 222 12.56 13.48 3.24
CA GLU A 222 11.18 13.40 2.73
C GLU A 222 10.94 12.08 1.99
N TRP A 223 11.90 11.63 1.17
CA TRP A 223 11.82 10.32 0.52
C TRP A 223 11.77 9.15 1.51
N SER A 224 12.45 9.26 2.66
CA SER A 224 12.43 8.22 3.70
C SER A 224 11.06 8.01 4.35
N ARG A 225 10.10 8.91 4.11
CA ARG A 225 8.71 8.79 4.56
C ARG A 225 7.83 7.98 3.60
N VAL A 226 8.26 7.78 2.36
CA VAL A 226 7.58 6.94 1.36
C VAL A 226 7.53 5.50 1.86
N GLU A 227 6.43 4.79 1.60
CA GLU A 227 6.27 3.39 2.02
C GLU A 227 7.38 2.49 1.46
N LYS A 228 7.79 1.47 2.23
CA LYS A 228 8.89 0.58 1.85
C LYS A 228 8.66 -0.09 0.49
N ILE A 229 7.42 -0.51 0.20
CA ILE A 229 7.05 -1.14 -1.08
C ILE A 229 7.15 -0.13 -2.22
N ASP A 230 6.65 1.08 -2.02
CA ASP A 230 6.72 2.16 -3.02
C ASP A 230 8.16 2.54 -3.34
N ARG A 231 9.03 2.64 -2.32
CA ARG A 231 10.47 2.86 -2.55
C ARG A 231 11.12 1.74 -3.35
N ALA A 232 10.73 0.48 -3.09
CA ALA A 232 11.24 -0.65 -3.85
C ALA A 232 10.78 -0.59 -5.31
N LEU A 233 9.51 -0.26 -5.55
CA LEU A 233 8.95 -0.09 -6.90
C LEU A 233 9.63 1.03 -7.68
N SER A 234 9.86 2.18 -7.05
CA SER A 234 10.53 3.29 -7.73
C SER A 234 12.02 3.02 -7.95
N SER A 235 12.69 2.29 -7.04
CA SER A 235 14.12 1.99 -7.16
C SER A 235 14.50 1.21 -8.41
N LEU A 236 13.55 0.49 -9.01
CA LEU A 236 13.72 -0.17 -10.31
C LEU A 236 13.91 0.81 -11.47
N ASN A 237 13.48 2.06 -11.30
CA ASN A 237 13.53 3.12 -12.30
C ASN A 237 14.48 4.26 -11.92
N ASN A 238 15.18 4.15 -10.78
CA ASN A 238 16.09 5.20 -10.32
C ASN A 238 17.31 5.26 -11.24
N SER A 239 17.56 6.44 -11.79
CA SER A 239 18.68 6.67 -12.72
C SER A 239 19.95 7.12 -12.00
N VAL A 240 19.83 7.60 -10.76
CA VAL A 240 20.90 8.21 -9.98
C VAL A 240 21.26 7.37 -8.76
N ASP A 241 22.55 7.10 -8.55
CA ASP A 241 23.05 6.53 -7.31
C ASP A 241 23.12 7.61 -6.22
N TRP A 242 22.02 7.75 -5.47
CA TRP A 242 21.87 8.77 -4.43
C TRP A 242 22.92 8.65 -3.34
N HIS A 243 23.28 7.43 -2.94
CA HIS A 243 24.23 7.19 -1.87
C HIS A 243 25.63 7.64 -2.27
N SER A 244 26.08 7.26 -3.46
CA SER A 244 27.38 7.70 -3.98
C SER A 244 27.42 9.20 -4.23
N SER A 245 26.32 9.81 -4.71
CA SER A 245 26.27 11.27 -4.95
C SER A 245 26.46 12.05 -3.64
N ILE A 246 25.70 11.72 -2.59
CA ILE A 246 25.82 12.38 -1.29
C ILE A 246 27.20 12.15 -0.66
N ALA A 247 27.73 10.93 -0.71
CA ALA A 247 29.04 10.63 -0.17
C ALA A 247 30.14 11.47 -0.85
N LYS A 248 30.07 11.65 -2.17
CA LYS A 248 30.98 12.52 -2.91
C LYS A 248 30.86 13.99 -2.49
N SER A 249 29.64 14.50 -2.32
CA SER A 249 29.44 15.88 -1.83
C SER A 249 30.00 16.06 -0.42
N ILE A 250 29.79 15.11 0.49
CA ILE A 250 30.36 15.15 1.86
C ILE A 250 31.88 15.17 1.83
N LEU A 251 32.51 14.30 1.05
CA LEU A 251 33.97 14.25 0.92
C LEU A 251 34.53 15.56 0.37
N ARG A 252 33.88 16.16 -0.64
CA ARG A 252 34.27 17.45 -1.23
C ARG A 252 34.36 18.57 -0.19
N TYR A 253 33.35 18.70 0.69
CA TYR A 253 33.38 19.71 1.75
C TYR A 253 34.36 19.35 2.89
N ALA A 254 34.52 18.05 3.20
CA ALA A 254 35.47 17.61 4.21
C ALA A 254 36.94 17.86 3.79
N GLU A 255 37.24 17.78 2.50
CA GLU A 255 38.57 18.04 1.93
C GLU A 255 38.89 19.54 1.78
N GLY A 256 37.97 20.44 2.15
CA GLY A 256 38.17 21.89 2.06
C GLY A 256 37.95 22.47 0.66
N GLY A 257 37.21 21.76 -0.19
CA GLY A 257 36.84 22.22 -1.53
C GLY A 257 35.87 23.40 -1.49
N ASN A 258 36.38 24.60 -1.27
CA ASN A 258 35.69 25.84 -1.59
C ASN A 258 35.77 26.06 -3.10
N VAL A 259 34.61 26.12 -3.77
CA VAL A 259 34.47 26.70 -5.12
C VAL A 259 33.94 28.11 -4.98
#